data_AF-A0A6G1DGI8-F1
#
_entry.id   AF-A0A6G1DGI8-F1
#
_cell.length_a   1.000
_cell.length_b   1.000
_cell.length_c   1.000
_cell.angle_alpha   90.00
_cell.angle_beta   90.00
_cell.angle_gamma   90.00
#
_symmetry.space_group_name_H-M   'P 1'
#
loop_
_entity.id
_entity.type
_entity.pdbx_description
1 polymer ?
#
loop_
_entity_poly.entity_id
_entity_poly.type
_entity_poly.pdbx_seq_one_letter_code
_entity_poly.pdbx_strand_id
1 'polypeptide(L)'
;MRSSLGELTTKLVGLEAYCSELKKALRQATSSSRNTHSSLARRSTRSIGASRELPGPIASEARLSVKQFCKALIQQVEEPDNGLANKLNLLLQPYQLMITDKHCSKLVLYHLEALMNQAMYQDFENCTFQKNGSPRCLDPKQDSQESFASFVALRNLSWNEVLRKE
;
A
#
# COMPACT_ATOMS: atom_id res chain seq x y z
N MET A 1 40.95 12.76 -19.38
CA MET A 1 40.69 12.75 -17.91
C MET A 1 40.34 14.12 -17.33
N ARG A 2 40.70 15.26 -17.95
CA ARG A 2 40.33 16.60 -17.40
C ARG A 2 38.85 16.98 -17.62
N SER A 3 38.22 16.50 -18.70
CA SER A 3 36.84 16.82 -19.05
C SER A 3 35.80 16.24 -18.07
N SER A 4 36.05 15.03 -17.56
CA SER A 4 35.16 14.36 -16.59
C SER A 4 35.22 15.01 -15.20
N LEU A 5 36.35 15.61 -14.83
CA LEU A 5 36.48 16.32 -13.56
C LEU A 5 35.73 17.66 -13.61
N GLY A 6 35.86 18.40 -14.72
CA GLY A 6 35.13 19.65 -14.93
C GLY A 6 33.61 19.46 -14.93
N GLU A 7 33.12 18.39 -15.57
CA GLU A 7 31.70 18.04 -15.57
C GLU A 7 31.20 17.59 -14.18
N LEU A 8 32.04 16.94 -13.39
CA LEU A 8 31.70 16.58 -12.02
C LEU A 8 31.58 17.82 -11.13
N THR A 9 32.49 18.79 -11.28
CA THR A 9 32.44 20.05 -10.52
C THR A 9 31.19 20.85 -10.86
N THR A 10 30.79 20.94 -12.13
CA THR A 10 29.56 21.64 -12.51
C THR A 10 28.31 20.93 -11.98
N LYS A 11 28.27 19.59 -11.99
CA LYS A 11 27.19 18.81 -11.38
C LYS A 11 27.11 19.01 -9.86
N LEU A 12 28.24 19.06 -9.16
CA LEU A 12 28.30 19.33 -7.72
C LEU A 12 27.76 20.73 -7.38
N VAL A 13 28.18 21.75 -8.12
CA VAL A 13 27.69 23.13 -7.95
C VAL A 13 26.19 23.21 -8.25
N GLY A 14 25.71 22.53 -9.30
CA GLY A 14 24.29 22.45 -9.61
C GLY A 14 23.47 21.78 -8.51
N LEU A 15 24.00 20.70 -7.92
CA LEU A 15 23.37 20.00 -6.81
C LEU A 15 23.31 20.87 -5.54
N GLU A 16 24.39 21.59 -5.23
CA GLU A 16 24.43 22.50 -4.09
C GLU A 16 23.42 23.64 -4.23
N ALA A 17 23.33 24.25 -5.42
CA ALA A 17 22.34 25.27 -5.73
C ALA A 17 20.91 24.73 -5.54
N TYR A 18 20.62 23.54 -6.08
CA TYR A 18 19.32 22.88 -5.95
C TYR A 18 18.96 22.59 -4.49
N CYS A 19 19.88 22.03 -3.71
CA CYS A 19 19.68 21.78 -2.29
C CYS A 19 19.44 23.08 -1.50
N SER A 20 20.10 24.18 -1.88
CA SER A 20 19.89 25.49 -1.25
C SER A 20 18.48 26.04 -1.51
N GLU A 21 17.98 25.93 -2.74
CA GLU A 21 16.64 26.38 -3.13
C GLU A 21 15.56 25.51 -2.49
N LEU A 22 15.76 24.19 -2.46
CA LEU A 22 14.87 23.27 -1.76
C LEU A 22 14.79 23.61 -0.27
N LYS A 23 15.92 23.92 0.37
CA LYS A 23 15.96 24.32 1.79
C LYS A 23 15.24 25.64 2.04
N LYS A 24 15.33 26.61 1.13
CA LYS A 24 14.57 27.88 1.21
C LYS A 24 13.07 27.63 1.06
N ALA A 25 12.66 26.85 0.06
CA ALA A 25 11.25 26.50 -0.16
C ALA A 25 10.65 25.77 1.06
N LEU A 26 11.40 24.85 1.66
CA LEU A 26 10.97 24.13 2.86
C LEU A 26 10.80 25.05 4.09
N ARG A 27 11.69 26.04 4.24
CA ARG A 27 11.56 27.06 5.30
C ARG A 27 10.34 27.95 5.10
N GLN A 28 10.04 28.34 3.86
CA GLN A 28 8.85 29.14 3.53
C GLN A 28 7.55 28.36 3.81
N ALA A 29 7.48 27.09 3.42
CA ALA A 29 6.34 26.23 3.69
C ALA A 29 6.09 26.01 5.20
N THR A 30 7.17 25.87 5.97
CA THR A 30 7.08 25.67 7.43
C THR A 30 6.87 26.96 8.23
N SER A 31 7.21 28.14 7.68
CA SER A 31 6.88 29.44 8.29
C SER A 31 5.44 29.87 8.00
N SER A 32 4.89 29.60 6.82
CA SER A 32 3.48 29.93 6.50
C SER A 32 2.47 29.18 7.37
N SER A 33 2.83 27.99 7.86
CA SER A 33 1.98 27.22 8.79
C SER A 33 1.87 27.82 10.20
N ARG A 34 2.71 28.80 10.56
CA ARG A 34 2.77 29.34 11.93
C ARG A 34 1.90 30.58 12.17
N ASN A 35 1.29 31.14 11.13
CA ASN A 35 0.64 32.46 11.20
C ASN A 35 -0.85 32.52 10.86
N THR A 36 -1.60 31.42 10.91
CA THR A 36 -3.05 31.45 10.68
C THR A 36 -3.82 30.65 11.71
N HIS A 37 -3.90 31.22 12.92
CA HIS A 37 -5.06 31.04 13.79
C HIS A 37 -6.17 31.96 13.29
N SER A 38 -7.12 31.43 12.52
CA SER A 38 -8.53 31.89 12.55
C SER A 38 -9.40 31.08 11.58
N SER A 39 -10.32 30.34 12.19
CA SER A 39 -11.72 30.15 11.77
C SER A 39 -12.02 29.62 10.35
N LEU A 40 -12.61 28.42 10.36
CA LEU A 40 -13.79 27.95 9.62
C LEU A 40 -13.60 26.80 8.62
N ALA A 41 -14.34 25.73 8.97
CA ALA A 41 -15.06 24.83 8.08
C ALA A 41 -14.26 23.76 7.31
N ARG A 42 -14.32 22.55 7.89
CA ARG A 42 -14.76 21.30 7.25
C ARG A 42 -14.24 21.05 5.84
N ARG A 43 -13.23 20.19 5.72
CA ARG A 43 -13.29 18.89 5.01
C ARG A 43 -11.86 18.36 4.82
N SER A 44 -11.75 17.04 4.90
CA SER A 44 -10.59 16.24 4.52
C SER A 44 -9.52 16.03 5.60
N THR A 45 -9.77 14.99 6.40
CA THR A 45 -8.77 14.01 6.83
C THR A 45 -7.56 13.93 5.89
N ARG A 46 -6.41 14.42 6.36
CA ARG A 46 -5.05 13.84 6.26
C ARG A 46 -3.99 14.94 6.31
N SER A 47 -3.74 15.46 7.50
CA SER A 47 -2.43 16.04 7.83
C SER A 47 -1.55 14.94 8.43
N ILE A 48 -1.07 14.03 7.58
CA ILE A 48 0.12 13.22 7.93
C ILE A 48 1.32 14.02 7.45
N GLY A 49 1.64 15.04 8.24
CA GLY A 49 2.92 15.72 8.19
C GLY A 49 3.89 14.97 9.07
N ALA A 50 4.52 13.94 8.52
CA ALA A 50 5.82 13.44 8.97
C ALA A 50 6.28 12.43 7.93
N SER A 51 7.46 12.68 7.40
CA SER A 51 8.29 11.76 6.63
C SER A 51 8.51 10.48 7.43
N ARG A 52 7.52 9.59 7.43
CA ARG A 52 7.67 8.19 7.81
C ARG A 52 7.88 7.48 6.49
N GLU A 53 8.96 6.73 6.38
CA GLU A 53 9.09 5.66 5.39
C GLU A 53 7.91 4.72 5.62
N LEU A 54 6.76 5.10 5.07
CA LEU A 54 5.55 4.30 5.09
C LEU A 54 5.91 3.06 4.26
N PRO A 55 5.41 1.88 4.63
CA PRO A 55 5.32 0.76 3.69
C PRO A 55 4.39 1.07 2.49
N GLY A 56 4.15 2.35 2.17
CA GLY A 56 3.31 2.82 1.07
C GLY A 56 3.75 2.29 -0.29
N PRO A 57 5.05 2.24 -0.65
CA PRO A 57 5.48 1.61 -1.90
C PRO A 57 5.14 0.12 -1.92
N ILE A 58 5.48 -0.63 -0.87
CA ILE A 58 5.29 -2.08 -0.80
C ILE A 58 3.80 -2.45 -0.76
N ALA A 59 3.00 -1.75 0.05
CA ALA A 59 1.56 -1.96 0.13
C ALA A 59 0.83 -1.55 -1.16
N SER A 60 1.32 -0.52 -1.88
CA SER A 60 0.76 -0.15 -3.17
C SER A 60 1.13 -1.14 -4.28
N GLU A 61 2.35 -1.67 -4.26
CA GLU A 61 2.83 -2.73 -5.15
C GLU A 61 2.08 -4.05 -4.92
N ALA A 62 1.87 -4.45 -3.67
CA ALA A 62 1.13 -5.66 -3.32
C ALA A 62 -0.34 -5.57 -3.77
N ARG A 63 -0.99 -4.41 -3.56
CA ARG A 63 -2.36 -4.16 -4.08
C ARG A 63 -2.42 -4.17 -5.61
N LEU A 64 -1.41 -3.62 -6.28
CA LEU A 64 -1.31 -3.65 -7.74
C LEU A 64 -1.16 -5.09 -8.25
N SER A 65 -0.37 -5.91 -7.56
CA SER A 65 -0.15 -7.32 -7.87
C SER A 65 -1.45 -8.12 -7.76
N VAL A 66 -2.23 -7.92 -6.68
CA VAL A 66 -3.56 -8.55 -6.54
C VAL A 66 -4.49 -8.16 -7.68
N LYS A 67 -4.51 -6.88 -8.06
CA LYS A 67 -5.32 -6.40 -9.17
C LYS A 67 -4.90 -7.00 -10.52
N GLN A 68 -3.60 -7.09 -10.78
CA GLN A 68 -3.08 -7.73 -11.99
C GLN A 68 -3.40 -9.22 -12.02
N PHE A 69 -3.26 -9.91 -10.89
CA PHE A 69 -3.64 -11.30 -10.73
C PHE A 69 -5.14 -11.54 -11.01
N CYS A 70 -6.02 -10.70 -10.44
CA CYS A 70 -7.46 -10.80 -10.68
C CYS A 70 -7.83 -10.61 -12.16
N LYS A 71 -7.14 -9.71 -12.86
CA LYS A 71 -7.32 -9.53 -14.32
C LYS A 71 -6.84 -10.75 -15.11
N ALA A 72 -5.67 -11.30 -14.75
CA ALA A 72 -5.13 -12.49 -15.39
C ALA A 72 -6.04 -13.70 -15.17
N LEU A 73 -6.60 -13.86 -13.95
CA LEU A 73 -7.59 -14.89 -13.64
C LEU A 73 -8.82 -14.79 -14.55
N ILE A 74 -9.37 -13.59 -14.73
CA ILE A 74 -10.53 -13.39 -15.62
C ILE A 74 -10.17 -13.71 -17.07
N GLN A 75 -8.99 -13.31 -17.54
CA GLN A 75 -8.54 -13.63 -18.89
C GLN A 75 -8.40 -15.16 -19.10
N GLN A 76 -7.98 -15.90 -18.09
CA GLN A 76 -7.94 -17.37 -18.13
C GLN A 76 -9.33 -18.02 -18.08
N VAL A 77 -10.36 -17.32 -17.61
CA VAL A 77 -11.75 -17.81 -17.60
C VAL A 77 -12.38 -17.73 -19.00
N GLU A 78 -11.91 -16.81 -19.84
CA GLU A 78 -12.34 -16.71 -21.24
C GLU A 78 -11.84 -17.89 -22.09
N GLU A 79 -10.85 -18.65 -21.61
CA GLU A 79 -10.36 -19.87 -22.25
C GLU A 79 -11.29 -21.07 -21.96
N PRO A 80 -11.95 -21.64 -22.98
CA PRO A 80 -13.01 -22.62 -22.81
C PRO A 80 -12.44 -24.04 -22.59
N ASP A 81 -11.89 -24.36 -21.40
CA ASP A 81 -11.77 -25.77 -20.95
C ASP A 81 -11.29 -26.02 -19.51
N ASN A 82 -10.94 -25.01 -18.73
CA ASN A 82 -10.20 -25.23 -17.47
C ASN A 82 -11.06 -25.44 -16.21
N GLY A 83 -12.40 -25.38 -16.32
CA GLY A 83 -13.32 -25.45 -15.18
C GLY A 83 -13.13 -24.33 -14.13
N LEU A 84 -12.28 -23.33 -14.42
CA LEU A 84 -11.99 -22.19 -13.54
C LEU A 84 -13.23 -21.32 -13.38
N ALA A 85 -13.97 -21.12 -14.47
CA ALA A 85 -15.25 -20.42 -14.49
C ALA A 85 -16.21 -20.97 -13.42
N ASN A 86 -16.36 -22.30 -13.36
CA ASN A 86 -17.24 -22.98 -12.41
C ASN A 86 -16.78 -22.77 -10.96
N LYS A 87 -15.47 -22.89 -10.70
CA LYS A 87 -14.91 -22.67 -9.35
C LYS A 87 -15.07 -21.23 -8.89
N LEU A 88 -14.84 -20.26 -9.78
CA LEU A 88 -15.05 -18.84 -9.47
C LEU A 88 -16.53 -18.52 -9.27
N ASN A 89 -17.42 -19.11 -10.05
CA ASN A 89 -18.86 -18.97 -9.85
C ASN A 89 -19.32 -19.51 -8.49
N LEU A 90 -18.75 -20.63 -8.01
CA LEU A 90 -19.01 -21.12 -6.65
C LEU A 90 -18.56 -20.13 -5.57
N LEU A 91 -17.41 -19.48 -5.76
CA LEU A 91 -16.90 -18.45 -4.84
C LEU A 91 -17.73 -17.16 -4.85
N LEU A 92 -18.32 -16.82 -6.00
CA LEU A 92 -19.12 -15.61 -6.20
C LEU A 92 -20.61 -15.79 -5.86
N GLN A 93 -21.09 -17.04 -5.80
CA GLN A 93 -22.47 -17.40 -5.48
C GLN A 93 -23.02 -16.74 -4.19
N PRO A 94 -22.27 -16.66 -3.07
CA PRO A 94 -22.75 -16.00 -1.85
C PRO A 94 -23.06 -14.51 -2.05
N TYR A 95 -22.45 -13.89 -3.06
CA TYR A 95 -22.62 -12.48 -3.40
C TYR A 95 -23.62 -12.27 -4.55
N GLN A 96 -24.31 -13.32 -4.99
CA GLN A 96 -25.27 -13.30 -6.11
C GLN A 96 -24.63 -12.84 -7.43
N LEU A 97 -23.34 -13.14 -7.61
CA LEU A 97 -22.56 -12.79 -8.78
C LEU A 97 -22.20 -14.05 -9.59
N MET A 98 -22.21 -13.93 -10.91
CA MET A 98 -21.75 -14.97 -11.82
C MET A 98 -20.94 -14.36 -12.96
N ILE A 99 -19.90 -15.06 -13.36
CA ILE A 99 -19.13 -14.82 -14.59
C ILE A 99 -19.91 -15.48 -15.72
N THR A 100 -20.45 -14.67 -16.62
CA THR A 100 -21.12 -15.13 -17.84
C THR A 100 -20.15 -15.09 -19.01
N ASP A 101 -20.27 -16.06 -19.93
CA ASP A 101 -19.33 -16.45 -21.01
C ASP A 101 -18.83 -15.34 -21.96
N LYS A 102 -19.29 -14.10 -21.83
CA LYS A 102 -18.94 -13.05 -22.80
C LYS A 102 -18.26 -11.84 -22.20
N HIS A 103 -18.56 -11.46 -20.95
CA HIS A 103 -17.89 -10.33 -20.29
C HIS A 103 -17.97 -10.45 -18.77
N CYS A 104 -16.82 -10.55 -18.11
CA CYS A 104 -16.77 -10.40 -16.66
C CYS A 104 -17.04 -8.93 -16.28
N SER A 105 -18.12 -8.68 -15.55
CA SER A 105 -18.48 -7.32 -15.17
C SER A 105 -17.44 -6.69 -14.24
N LYS A 106 -17.28 -5.36 -14.31
CA LYS A 106 -16.38 -4.62 -13.41
C LYS A 106 -16.69 -4.88 -11.93
N LEU A 107 -17.97 -5.14 -11.62
CA LEU A 107 -18.43 -5.53 -10.30
C LEU A 107 -17.83 -6.86 -9.85
N VAL A 108 -17.86 -7.89 -10.72
CA VAL A 108 -17.23 -9.19 -10.42
C VAL A 108 -15.73 -9.04 -10.17
N LEU A 109 -15.03 -8.23 -10.99
CA LEU A 109 -13.62 -7.94 -10.76
C LEU A 109 -13.37 -7.30 -9.38
N TYR A 110 -14.19 -6.32 -8.97
CA TYR A 110 -14.05 -5.69 -7.66
C TYR A 110 -14.32 -6.65 -6.50
N HIS A 111 -15.29 -7.55 -6.65
CA HIS A 111 -15.55 -8.58 -5.64
C HIS A 111 -14.41 -9.60 -5.56
N LEU A 112 -13.83 -9.99 -6.70
CA LEU A 112 -12.67 -10.87 -6.72
C LEU A 112 -11.46 -10.20 -6.06
N GLU A 113 -11.19 -8.93 -6.38
CA GLU A 113 -10.16 -8.13 -5.73
C GLU A 113 -10.40 -8.05 -4.22
N ALA A 114 -11.65 -7.82 -3.77
CA ALA A 114 -11.98 -7.77 -2.35
C ALA A 114 -11.74 -9.12 -1.65
N LEU A 115 -12.17 -10.22 -2.25
CA LEU A 115 -11.95 -11.57 -1.73
C LEU A 115 -10.46 -11.92 -1.64
N MET A 116 -9.68 -11.59 -2.66
CA MET A 116 -8.23 -11.81 -2.66
C MET A 116 -7.53 -10.92 -1.65
N ASN A 117 -7.89 -9.64 -1.56
CA ASN A 117 -7.34 -8.74 -0.54
C ASN A 117 -7.67 -9.23 0.86
N GLN A 118 -8.90 -9.69 1.10
CA GLN A 118 -9.27 -10.28 2.38
C GLN A 118 -8.43 -11.54 2.64
N ALA A 119 -8.39 -12.51 1.73
CA ALA A 119 -7.65 -13.75 1.95
C ALA A 119 -6.14 -13.54 2.18
N MET A 120 -5.52 -12.56 1.51
CA MET A 120 -4.08 -12.33 1.57
C MET A 120 -3.66 -11.38 2.70
N TYR A 121 -4.53 -10.45 3.09
CA TYR A 121 -4.18 -9.39 4.04
C TYR A 121 -4.96 -9.44 5.35
N GLN A 122 -5.94 -10.33 5.51
CA GLN A 122 -6.77 -10.42 6.73
C GLN A 122 -5.95 -10.58 8.01
N ASP A 123 -4.85 -11.32 7.98
CA ASP A 123 -3.99 -11.46 9.16
C ASP A 123 -3.15 -10.19 9.38
N PHE A 124 -2.82 -9.46 8.32
CA PHE A 124 -2.07 -8.19 8.41
C PHE A 124 -2.91 -6.99 8.84
N GLU A 125 -4.24 -7.15 9.00
CA GLU A 125 -5.14 -6.08 9.45
C GLU A 125 -5.05 -5.81 10.96
N ASN A 126 -4.36 -6.65 11.73
CA ASN A 126 -4.08 -6.41 13.15
C ASN A 126 -2.63 -6.73 13.52
N CYS A 127 -2.12 -6.03 14.53
CA CYS A 127 -0.74 -6.19 15.04
C CYS A 127 -0.43 -7.59 15.59
N THR A 128 -1.47 -8.41 15.81
CA THR A 128 -1.37 -9.77 16.35
C THR A 128 -1.40 -10.87 15.30
N PHE A 129 -1.51 -10.53 14.01
CA PHE A 129 -1.58 -11.48 12.90
C PHE A 129 -2.70 -12.53 13.04
N GLN A 130 -3.85 -12.12 13.59
CA GLN A 130 -4.98 -13.00 13.85
C GLN A 130 -6.07 -12.86 12.79
N LYS A 131 -6.60 -13.99 12.31
CA LYS A 131 -7.70 -13.99 11.35
C LYS A 131 -8.95 -13.33 11.93
N ASN A 132 -9.49 -12.31 11.24
CA ASN A 132 -10.63 -11.49 11.71
C ASN A 132 -10.40 -10.76 13.05
N GLY A 133 -9.15 -10.53 13.45
CA GLY A 133 -8.87 -9.83 14.69
C GLY A 133 -9.37 -8.38 14.62
N SER A 134 -10.33 -8.01 15.47
CA SER A 134 -10.68 -6.61 15.69
C SER A 134 -9.44 -5.85 16.14
N PRO A 135 -9.25 -4.56 15.77
CA PRO A 135 -8.17 -3.76 16.31
C PRO A 135 -8.27 -3.80 17.84
N ARG A 136 -7.26 -4.38 18.51
CA ARG A 136 -7.25 -4.48 19.98
C ARG A 136 -7.13 -3.09 20.62
N CYS A 137 -6.55 -2.13 19.91
CA CYS A 137 -6.29 -0.79 20.38
C CYS A 137 -7.19 0.23 19.67
N LEU A 138 -8.00 0.93 20.46
CA LEU A 138 -8.80 2.06 19.98
C LEU A 138 -7.96 3.35 19.87
N ASP A 139 -6.78 3.40 20.50
CA ASP A 139 -5.85 4.53 20.41
C ASP A 139 -4.86 4.36 19.23
N PRO A 140 -4.91 5.24 18.21
CA PRO A 140 -3.99 5.21 17.07
C PRO A 140 -2.51 5.32 17.43
N LYS A 141 -2.17 5.95 18.55
CA LYS A 141 -0.76 6.08 18.99
C LYS A 141 -0.21 4.74 19.48
N GLN A 142 -1.03 4.01 20.24
CA GLN A 142 -0.67 2.69 20.74
C GLN A 142 -0.56 1.68 19.59
N ASP A 143 -1.52 1.70 18.66
CA ASP A 143 -1.49 0.83 17.47
C ASP A 143 -0.23 1.06 16.61
N SER A 144 0.19 2.33 16.45
CA SER A 144 1.43 2.63 15.74
C SER A 144 2.69 2.13 16.47
N GLN A 145 2.68 2.05 17.81
CA GLN A 145 3.81 1.54 18.57
C GLN A 145 3.88 0.01 18.48
N GLU A 146 2.74 -0.67 18.59
CA GLU A 146 2.64 -2.12 18.44
C GLU A 146 3.02 -2.56 17.02
N SER A 147 2.53 -1.86 15.99
CA SER A 147 2.92 -2.10 14.60
C SER A 147 4.43 -1.98 14.37
N PHE A 148 5.07 -0.97 14.98
CA PHE A 148 6.51 -0.78 14.88
C PHE A 148 7.29 -1.88 15.62
N ALA A 149 6.81 -2.28 16.81
CA ALA A 149 7.40 -3.39 17.56
C ALA A 149 7.34 -4.71 16.76
N SER A 150 6.19 -5.01 16.14
CA SER A 150 6.03 -6.17 15.26
C SER A 150 6.97 -6.10 14.05
N PHE A 151 7.09 -4.94 13.40
CA PHE A 151 8.05 -4.76 12.31
C PHE A 151 9.50 -5.02 12.76
N VAL A 152 9.91 -4.45 13.90
CA VAL A 152 11.27 -4.65 14.43
C VAL A 152 11.52 -6.12 14.76
N ALA A 153 10.52 -6.85 15.25
CA ALA A 153 10.63 -8.28 15.52
C ALA A 153 10.76 -9.13 14.25
N LEU A 154 10.12 -8.72 13.15
CA LEU A 154 10.07 -9.48 11.90
C LEU A 154 11.18 -9.13 10.91
N ARG A 155 11.68 -7.89 10.90
CA ARG A 155 12.58 -7.38 9.84
C ARG A 155 13.92 -8.14 9.69
N ASN A 156 14.33 -8.87 10.72
CA ASN A 156 15.59 -9.62 10.72
C ASN A 156 15.38 -11.13 10.63
N LEU A 157 14.14 -11.58 10.45
CA LEU A 157 13.81 -13.00 10.32
C LEU A 157 13.78 -13.41 8.85
N SER A 158 14.33 -14.58 8.56
CA SER A 158 14.14 -15.27 7.29
C SER A 158 12.74 -15.89 7.22
N TRP A 159 12.24 -16.13 6.01
CA TRP A 159 10.93 -16.78 5.79
C TRP A 159 10.78 -18.12 6.52
N ASN A 160 11.87 -18.92 6.58
CA ASN A 160 11.87 -20.17 7.33
C ASN A 160 11.67 -19.96 8.84
N GLU A 161 12.13 -18.84 9.39
CA GLU A 161 11.96 -18.52 10.81
C GLU A 161 10.58 -17.96 11.11
N VAL A 162 10.00 -17.20 10.18
CA VAL A 162 8.63 -16.70 10.29
C VAL A 162 7.62 -17.86 10.29
N LEU A 163 7.79 -18.85 9.41
CA LEU A 163 6.86 -19.98 9.27
C LEU A 163 6.93 -21.01 10.41
N ARG A 164 7.98 -21.00 11.23
CA ARG A 164 8.14 -21.92 12.37
C ARG A 164 7.62 -21.36 13.69
N LYS A 165 7.20 -20.09 13.70
CA LYS A 165 6.79 -19.37 14.90
C LYS A 165 5.25 -19.31 14.92
N GLU A 166 4.63 -20.46 15.16
CA GLU A 166 3.23 -20.55 15.60
C GLU A 166 3.17 -20.69 17.13
#